data_AF-A0A944RQ20-F1
#
_entry.id   AF-A0A944RQ20-F1
#
_cell.length_a   1.000
_cell.length_b   1.000
_cell.length_c   1.000
_cell.angle_alpha   90.00
_cell.angle_beta   90.00
_cell.angle_gamma   90.00
#
_symmetry.space_group_name_H-M   'P 1'
#
loop_
_entity.id
_entity.type
_entity.pdbx_description
1 polymer ?
#
loop_
_entity_poly.entity_id
_entity_poly.type
_entity_poly.pdbx_seq_one_letter_code
_entity_poly.pdbx_strand_id
1 'polypeptide(L)' 'MASINEQILRTAKEIVVKFIEVGRISPTTFHESFKEIYKTIDQSVKDSIKDSDVASDQGKK' A
#
# COMPACT_ATOMS: atom_id res chain seq x y z
N MET A 1 18.40 1.87 -0.67
CA MET A 1 16.98 1.89 -1.08
C MET A 1 16.14 1.63 0.17
N ALA A 2 15.11 2.44 0.42
CA ALA A 2 14.15 2.18 1.50
C ALA A 2 13.50 0.81 1.30
N SER A 3 13.28 0.06 2.39
CA SER A 3 12.66 -1.28 2.30
C SER A 3 11.24 -1.19 1.72
N ILE A 4 10.73 -2.27 1.12
CA ILE A 4 9.36 -2.28 0.60
C ILE A 4 8.33 -1.95 1.70
N ASN A 5 8.56 -2.45 2.92
CA ASN A 5 7.72 -2.15 4.09
C ASN A 5 7.73 -0.66 4.44
N GLU A 6 8.90 -0.03 4.39
CA GLU A 6 9.04 1.42 4.62
C GLU A 6 8.31 2.23 3.55
N GLN A 7 8.38 1.80 2.28
CA GLN A 7 7.65 2.44 1.19
C GLN A 7 6.14 2.34 1.39
N ILE A 8 5.62 1.16 1.73
CA ILE A 8 4.20 0.94 2.04
C ILE A 8 3.74 1.87 3.18
N LEU A 9 4.50 1.91 4.28
CA LEU A 9 4.17 2.77 5.44
C LEU A 9 4.18 4.26 5.07
N ARG A 10 5.17 4.71 4.29
CA ARG A 10 5.28 6.10 3.86
C ARG A 10 4.11 6.49 2.94
N THR A 11 3.78 5.65 1.97
CA THR A 11 2.66 5.89 1.05
C THR A 11 1.33 5.91 1.80
N ALA A 12 1.09 4.95 2.71
CA ALA A 12 -0.12 4.91 3.52
C ALA A 12 -0.28 6.19 4.36
N LYS A 13 0.80 6.64 5.01
CA LYS A 13 0.83 7.90 5.78
C LYS A 13 0.48 9.10 4.90
N GLU A 14 1.13 9.25 3.74
CA GLU A 14 0.92 10.39 2.84
C GLU A 14 -0.53 10.47 2.33
N ILE A 15 -1.14 9.34 1.97
CA ILE A 15 -2.55 9.30 1.52
C ILE A 15 -3.50 9.71 2.66
N VAL A 16 -3.34 9.14 3.85
CA VAL A 16 -4.22 9.44 5.00
C VAL A 16 -4.12 10.92 5.39
N VAL A 17 -2.90 11.46 5.46
CA VAL A 17 -2.68 12.87 5.75
C VAL A 17 -3.33 13.74 4.67
N LYS A 18 -3.17 13.41 3.40
CA LYS A 18 -3.81 14.16 2.30
C LYS A 18 -5.34 14.14 2.42
N PHE A 19 -5.94 13.00 2.74
CA PHE A 19 -7.40 12.89 2.93
C PHE A 19 -7.91 13.70 4.12
N ILE A 20 -7.12 13.81 5.20
CA ILE A 20 -7.43 14.69 6.33
C ILE A 20 -7.30 16.17 5.91
N GLU A 21 -6.21 16.54 5.23
CA GLU A 21 -5.97 17.92 4.75
C GLU A 21 -7.09 18.43 3.84
N VAL A 22 -7.64 17.55 2.97
CA VAL A 22 -8.74 17.92 2.06
C VAL A 22 -10.13 17.70 2.66
N GLY A 23 -10.23 17.34 3.94
CA GLY A 23 -11.51 17.17 4.65
C GLY A 23 -12.33 15.96 4.24
N ARG A 24 -11.71 14.91 3.66
CA ARG A 24 -12.39 13.65 3.31
C ARG A 24 -12.40 12.64 4.45
N ILE A 25 -11.46 12.75 5.40
CA ILE A 25 -11.37 11.91 6.59
C ILE A 25 -11.19 12.80 7.81
N SER A 26 -11.85 12.46 8.92
CA SER A 26 -11.63 13.13 10.20
C SER A 26 -10.32 12.69 10.84
N PRO A 27 -9.54 13.57 11.46
CA PRO A 27 -8.40 13.17 12.30
C PRO A 27 -8.77 12.13 13.36
N THR A 28 -10.01 12.15 13.86
CA THR A 28 -10.50 11.23 14.91
C THR A 28 -10.60 9.78 14.43
N THR A 29 -10.77 9.54 13.13
CA THR A 29 -10.87 8.20 12.54
C THR A 29 -9.57 7.73 11.90
N PHE A 30 -8.45 8.45 12.14
CA PHE A 30 -7.14 8.14 11.57
C PHE A 30 -6.74 6.66 11.71
N HIS A 31 -6.96 6.08 12.89
CA HIS A 31 -6.56 4.70 13.20
C HIS A 31 -7.18 3.68 12.24
N GLU A 32 -8.48 3.80 11.98
CA GLU A 32 -9.23 2.89 11.12
C GLU A 32 -8.85 3.12 9.66
N SER A 33 -8.88 4.38 9.22
CA SER A 33 -8.55 4.75 7.84
C SER A 33 -7.11 4.40 7.45
N PHE A 34 -6.14 4.56 8.36
CA PHE A 34 -4.75 4.19 8.09
C PHE A 34 -4.60 2.69 7.89
N LYS A 35 -5.26 1.86 8.70
CA LYS A 35 -5.22 0.40 8.55
C LYS A 35 -5.81 -0.07 7.23
N GLU A 36 -6.94 0.51 6.82
CA GLU A 36 -7.59 0.19 5.55
C GLU A 36 -6.70 0.57 4.36
N ILE A 37 -6.18 1.80 4.34
CA ILE A 37 -5.30 2.28 3.28
C ILE A 37 -4.01 1.47 3.22
N TYR A 38 -3.39 1.19 4.37
CA TYR A 38 -2.20 0.34 4.47
C TYR A 38 -2.47 -1.04 3.85
N LYS A 39 -3.57 -1.70 4.22
CA LYS A 39 -3.93 -3.03 3.71
C LYS A 39 -4.10 -3.02 2.19
N THR A 40 -4.76 -2.00 1.65
CA THR A 40 -4.94 -1.85 0.20
C THR A 40 -3.61 -1.74 -0.54
N ILE A 41 -2.68 -0.93 -0.03
CA ILE A 41 -1.36 -0.75 -0.65
C ILE A 41 -0.52 -2.03 -0.51
N ASP A 42 -0.46 -2.62 0.69
CA ASP A 42 0.28 -3.85 0.96
C ASP A 42 -0.19 -5.00 0.07
N GLN A 43 -1.50 -5.15 -0.11
CA GLN A 43 -2.07 -6.14 -1.01
C GLN A 43 -1.67 -5.87 -2.47
N SER A 44 -1.79 -4.62 -2.93
CA SER A 44 -1.42 -4.24 -4.30
C SER A 44 0.07 -4.53 -4.60
N VAL A 45 0.95 -4.26 -3.63
CA VAL A 45 2.38 -4.57 -3.74
C VAL A 45 2.61 -6.09 -3.78
N LYS A 46 1.99 -6.84 -2.87
CA LYS A 46 2.13 -8.31 -2.84
C LYS A 46 1.64 -8.97 -4.12
N ASP A 47 0.55 -8.48 -4.69
CA ASP A 47 0.00 -9.01 -5.94
C ASP A 47 0.93 -8.67 -7.11
N SER A 48 1.51 -7.46 -7.14
CA SER A 48 2.52 -7.12 -8.16
C SER A 48 3.79 -8.01 -8.09
N ILE A 49 4.21 -8.40 -6.89
CA ILE A 49 5.36 -9.32 -6.70
C ILE A 49 4.99 -10.72 -7.18
N LYS A 50 3.82 -11.24 -6.79
CA LYS A 50 3.35 -12.55 -7.25
C LYS A 50 3.22 -12.63 -8.77
N ASP A 51 2.70 -11.59 -9.41
CA ASP A 51 2.56 -11.55 -10.87
C ASP A 51 3.94 -11.56 -11.57
N SER A 52 4.95 -10.93 -10.95
CA SER A 52 6.33 -10.97 -11.46
C SER A 52 7.02 -12.34 -11.29
N ASP A 53 6.70 -13.08 -10.23
CA ASP A 53 7.24 -14.43 -10.02
C ASP A 53 6.60 -15.46 -10.98
N VAL A 54 5.29 -15.36 -11.23
CA VAL A 54 4.56 -16.28 -12.13
C VAL A 54 4.95 -16.11 -13.59
N ALA A 55 5.37 -14.92 -14.02
CA ALA A 55 5.85 -14.66 -15.37
C ALA A 55 7.20 -15.34 -15.71
N SER A 56 7.94 -15.82 -14.71
CA SER A 56 9.25 -16.44 -14.90
C SER A 56 9.25 -17.97 -15.10
N ASP A 57 8.09 -18.64 -14.93
CA ASP A 57 7.97 -20.11 -15.01
C ASP A 57 7.42 -20.64 -16.36
N GLN A 58 6.80 -19.79 -17.21
CA GLN A 58 6.18 -20.24 -18.46
C GLN A 58 7.14 -20.43 -19.67
N GLY A 59 8.45 -20.34 -19.47
CA GLY A 59 9.46 -20.42 -20.54
C GLY A 59 10.13 -21.79 -20.74
N LYS A 60 9.71 -22.85 -20.04
CA LYS A 60 10.42 -24.15 -20.05
C LYS A 60 9.48 -25.32 -20.29
N LYS A 61 8.94 -25.43 -21.51
CA LYS A 61 8.38 -26.68 -22.02
C LYS A 61 8.73 -26.88 -23.48
#